data_AF-A0A814TZ25-F1
#
_entry.id   AF-A0A814TZ25-F1
#
_cell.length_a   1.000
_cell.length_b   1.000
_cell.length_c   1.000
_cell.angle_alpha   90.00
_cell.angle_beta   90.00
_cell.angle_gamma   90.00
#
_symmetry.space_group_name_H-M   'P 1'
#
loop_
_entity.id
_entity.type
_entity.pdbx_description
1 polymer ?
#
loop_
_entity_poly.entity_id
_entity_poly.type
_entity_poly.pdbx_seq_one_letter_code
_entity_poly.pdbx_strand_id
1 'polypeptide(L)'
;NGSLTQYNNEKKLWQLLFAPERTGLHELIVYAKRNNDNESTSKPAVKFYLDVTTLRRSMKFPLIYSQFQSKKCQIYTPIDGILKKDSVVPIHCVIPGASDVNLTVDSQWLESEGYTDPTLRRQITAGSKDVTIYAKYGQKQTYDGLVKYTVQ
;
A
#
# COMPACT_ATOMS: atom_id res chain seq x y z
N ASN A 1 -10.89 -2.45 0.74
CA ASN A 1 -9.64 -3.23 0.73
C ASN A 1 -9.38 -3.76 2.13
N GLY A 2 -9.80 -4.99 2.42
CA GLY A 2 -9.62 -5.63 3.73
C GLY A 2 -8.26 -6.32 3.91
N SER A 3 -7.40 -6.32 2.89
CA SER A 3 -6.05 -6.88 2.95
C SER A 3 -5.03 -5.98 2.27
N LEU A 4 -3.77 -6.10 2.68
CA LEU A 4 -2.61 -5.39 2.12
C LEU A 4 -1.39 -6.31 2.12
N THR A 5 -0.71 -6.37 0.98
CA THR A 5 0.57 -7.08 0.83
C THR A 5 1.68 -6.07 0.63
N GLN A 6 2.67 -6.06 1.51
CA GLN A 6 3.83 -5.17 1.44
C GLN A 6 5.12 -5.89 1.80
N TYR A 7 6.27 -5.36 1.42
CA TYR A 7 7.55 -5.97 1.76
C TYR A 7 8.13 -5.31 3.00
N ASN A 8 8.29 -6.07 4.08
CA ASN A 8 8.97 -5.58 5.28
C ASN A 8 10.48 -5.52 5.01
N ASN A 9 11.00 -4.32 4.81
CA ASN A 9 12.39 -4.10 4.42
C ASN A 9 13.41 -4.40 5.52
N GLU A 10 12.99 -4.35 6.80
CA GLU A 10 13.85 -4.70 7.94
C GLU A 10 13.99 -6.22 8.06
N LYS A 11 12.87 -6.94 8.03
CA LYS A 11 12.82 -8.41 8.16
C LYS A 11 13.15 -9.15 6.87
N LYS A 12 13.21 -8.44 5.74
CA LYS A 12 13.39 -9.01 4.39
C LYS A 12 12.31 -10.04 4.00
N LEU A 13 11.09 -9.86 4.49
CA LEU A 13 9.97 -10.78 4.29
C LEU A 13 8.74 -10.05 3.76
N TRP A 14 7.92 -10.77 2.99
CA TRP A 14 6.58 -10.32 2.65
C TRP A 14 5.69 -10.29 3.90
N GLN A 15 5.02 -9.16 4.10
CA GLN A 15 4.04 -8.95 5.15
C GLN A 15 2.65 -8.94 4.53
N LEU A 16 1.79 -9.82 5.04
CA LEU A 16 0.37 -9.88 4.69
C LEU A 16 -0.42 -9.31 5.85
N LEU A 17 -1.18 -8.26 5.59
CA LEU A 17 -2.02 -7.59 6.57
C LEU A 17 -3.47 -7.83 6.23
N PHE A 18 -4.28 -7.99 7.27
CA PHE A 18 -5.70 -8.23 7.18
C PHE A 18 -6.45 -7.36 8.19
N ALA A 19 -7.53 -6.74 7.74
CA ALA A 19 -8.42 -5.89 8.51
C ALA A 19 -9.84 -6.47 8.38
N PRO A 20 -10.31 -7.28 9.35
CA PRO A 20 -11.64 -7.86 9.31
C PRO A 20 -12.72 -6.77 9.40
N GLU A 21 -13.71 -6.82 8.51
CA GLU A 21 -14.83 -5.86 8.48
C GLU A 21 -16.01 -6.26 9.39
N ARG A 22 -16.05 -7.51 9.86
CA ARG A 22 -17.10 -8.09 10.71
C ARG A 22 -16.51 -9.03 11.76
N THR A 23 -17.24 -9.27 12.85
CA THR A 23 -16.92 -10.35 13.80
C THR A 23 -17.21 -11.73 13.21
N GLY A 24 -16.74 -12.77 13.87
CA GLY A 24 -16.91 -14.18 13.52
C GLY A 24 -15.65 -14.82 12.93
N LEU A 25 -15.82 -16.02 12.39
CA LEU A 25 -14.72 -16.80 11.83
C LEU A 25 -14.36 -16.32 10.43
N HIS A 26 -13.10 -15.94 10.25
CA HIS A 26 -12.50 -15.58 8.97
C HIS A 26 -11.50 -16.63 8.55
N GLU A 27 -11.44 -16.86 7.24
CA GLU A 27 -10.50 -17.75 6.61
C GLU A 27 -9.58 -16.94 5.70
N LEU A 28 -8.27 -16.98 5.96
CA LEU A 28 -7.27 -16.34 5.13
C LEU A 28 -6.50 -17.41 4.37
N ILE A 29 -6.59 -17.38 3.04
CA ILE A 29 -5.85 -18.29 2.17
C ILE A 29 -4.78 -17.49 1.43
N VAL A 30 -3.52 -17.90 1.58
CA VAL A 30 -2.42 -17.34 0.81
C VAL A 30 -2.17 -18.24 -0.38
N TYR A 31 -2.28 -17.69 -1.58
CA TYR A 31 -1.96 -18.38 -2.81
C TYR A 31 -0.53 -18.04 -3.24
N ALA A 32 0.18 -19.03 -3.76
CA ALA A 32 1.50 -18.83 -4.32
C ALA A 32 1.65 -19.54 -5.66
N LYS A 33 2.54 -19.01 -6.49
CA LYS A 33 2.96 -19.59 -7.77
C LYS A 33 4.48 -19.48 -7.86
N ARG A 34 5.14 -20.53 -8.36
CA ARG A 34 6.57 -20.48 -8.65
C ARG A 34 6.78 -19.67 -9.93
N ASN A 35 7.76 -18.76 -9.93
CA ASN A 35 8.03 -17.89 -11.08
C ASN A 35 8.36 -18.65 -12.37
N ASN A 36 8.93 -19.85 -12.27
CA ASN A 36 9.38 -20.62 -13.43
C ASN A 36 8.29 -21.53 -14.02
N ASP A 37 7.09 -21.53 -13.45
CA ASP A 37 6.01 -22.42 -13.86
C ASP A 37 4.90 -21.60 -14.52
N ASN A 38 5.15 -21.14 -15.75
CA ASN A 38 4.23 -20.22 -16.45
C ASN A 38 2.85 -20.83 -16.71
N GLU A 39 2.75 -22.15 -16.82
CA GLU A 39 1.53 -22.89 -17.14
C GLU A 39 0.66 -23.23 -15.92
N SER A 40 1.22 -23.22 -14.70
CA SER A 40 0.45 -23.51 -13.49
C SER A 40 -0.44 -22.36 -13.02
N THR A 41 -1.60 -22.72 -12.45
CA THR A 41 -2.41 -21.80 -11.64
C THR A 41 -1.79 -21.65 -10.25
N SER A 42 -2.00 -20.49 -9.61
CA SER A 42 -1.59 -20.28 -8.22
C SER A 42 -2.33 -21.27 -7.31
N LYS A 43 -1.59 -21.97 -6.44
CA LYS A 43 -2.16 -22.94 -5.49
C LYS A 43 -2.18 -22.37 -4.07
N PRO A 44 -3.13 -22.77 -3.20
CA PRO A 44 -3.07 -22.45 -1.78
C PRO A 44 -1.75 -22.94 -1.18
N ALA A 45 -1.00 -22.03 -0.58
CA ALA A 45 0.28 -22.32 0.08
C ALA A 45 0.12 -22.41 1.59
N VAL A 46 -0.72 -21.55 2.18
CA VAL A 46 -1.04 -21.59 3.61
C VAL A 46 -2.45 -21.10 3.85
N LYS A 47 -3.06 -21.58 4.92
CA LYS A 47 -4.42 -21.26 5.35
C LYS A 47 -4.41 -20.90 6.82
N PHE A 48 -5.04 -19.79 7.17
CA PHE A 48 -5.20 -19.33 8.55
C PHE A 48 -6.68 -19.19 8.87
N TYR A 49 -7.02 -19.47 10.12
CA TYR A 49 -8.34 -19.24 10.68
C TYR A 49 -8.22 -18.20 11.78
N LEU A 50 -9.04 -17.17 11.70
CA LEU A 50 -9.07 -16.08 12.67
C LEU A 50 -10.50 -15.91 13.16
N ASP A 51 -10.75 -16.22 14.43
CA ASP A 51 -12.02 -15.91 15.08
C ASP A 51 -11.97 -14.50 15.67
N VAL A 52 -12.76 -13.60 15.09
CA VAL A 52 -12.79 -12.18 15.46
C VAL A 52 -13.99 -11.95 16.37
N THR A 53 -13.75 -11.92 17.69
CA THR A 53 -14.82 -11.69 18.68
C THR A 53 -15.19 -10.22 18.83
N THR A 54 -14.24 -9.31 18.56
CA THR A 54 -14.44 -7.87 18.73
C THR A 54 -13.74 -7.09 17.62
N LEU A 55 -14.41 -6.08 17.05
CA LEU A 55 -13.80 -5.14 16.12
C LEU A 55 -13.35 -3.89 16.87
N ARG A 56 -12.03 -3.64 16.89
CA ARG A 56 -11.49 -2.43 17.55
C ARG A 56 -11.80 -1.15 16.78
N ARG A 57 -11.71 -1.22 15.44
CA ARG A 57 -12.13 -0.15 14.52
C ARG A 57 -12.38 -0.76 13.14
N SER A 58 -13.35 -0.22 12.42
CA SER A 58 -13.45 -0.51 10.98
C SER A 58 -12.29 0.19 10.28
N MET A 59 -11.58 -0.54 9.43
CA MET A 59 -10.39 -0.06 8.74
C MET A 59 -10.36 -0.65 7.35
N LYS A 60 -9.97 0.15 6.36
CA LYS A 60 -9.62 -0.34 5.02
C LYS A 60 -8.18 0.03 4.77
N PHE A 61 -7.42 -0.84 4.12
CA PHE A 61 -6.07 -0.48 3.66
C PHE A 61 -6.16 0.41 2.41
N PRO A 62 -5.12 1.19 2.11
CA PRO A 62 -5.04 1.88 0.83
C PRO A 62 -5.02 0.87 -0.33
N LEU A 63 -5.48 1.30 -1.49
CA LEU A 63 -5.32 0.54 -2.73
C LEU A 63 -3.85 0.56 -3.13
N ILE A 64 -3.27 -0.60 -3.42
CA ILE A 64 -1.92 -0.71 -3.98
C ILE A 64 -1.99 -1.18 -5.42
N TYR A 65 -1.10 -0.64 -6.26
CA TYR A 65 -0.94 -1.04 -7.65
C TYR A 65 0.18 -2.08 -7.79
N SER A 66 0.24 -2.78 -8.93
CA SER A 66 1.21 -3.87 -9.16
C SER A 66 2.66 -3.44 -8.95
N GLN A 67 3.01 -2.19 -9.28
CA GLN A 67 4.36 -1.66 -9.10
C GLN A 67 4.78 -1.54 -7.63
N PHE A 68 3.82 -1.37 -6.71
CA PHE A 68 4.11 -1.37 -5.28
C PHE A 68 4.69 -2.71 -4.82
N GLN A 69 4.13 -3.82 -5.31
CA GLN A 69 4.62 -5.16 -5.00
C GLN A 69 5.90 -5.48 -5.79
N SER A 70 5.94 -5.22 -7.09
CA SER A 70 7.14 -5.53 -7.90
C SER A 70 8.40 -4.83 -7.39
N LYS A 71 8.24 -3.63 -6.80
CA LYS A 71 9.32 -2.81 -6.24
C LYS A 71 9.55 -3.00 -4.75
N LYS A 72 8.85 -3.94 -4.11
CA LYS A 72 9.00 -4.27 -2.68
C LYS A 72 8.80 -3.03 -1.78
N CYS A 73 7.78 -2.24 -2.09
CA CYS A 73 7.44 -1.06 -1.32
C CYS A 73 6.81 -1.43 0.04
N GLN A 74 6.82 -0.47 0.96
CA GLN A 74 6.27 -0.59 2.31
C GLN A 74 5.61 0.71 2.75
N ILE A 75 4.46 0.64 3.41
CA ILE A 75 3.78 1.79 4.04
C ILE A 75 4.04 1.73 5.54
N TYR A 76 4.55 2.83 6.11
CA TYR A 76 4.64 3.01 7.56
C TYR A 76 3.47 3.84 8.09
N THR A 77 3.14 4.94 7.42
CA THR A 77 1.97 5.76 7.77
C THR A 77 1.47 6.58 6.58
N PRO A 78 0.16 6.85 6.46
CA PRO A 78 -0.91 6.20 7.21
C PRO A 78 -1.14 4.79 6.64
N ILE A 79 -1.38 3.81 7.51
CA ILE A 79 -1.76 2.46 7.06
C ILE A 79 -3.27 2.36 6.82
N ASP A 80 -4.04 3.33 7.35
CA ASP A 80 -5.45 3.49 7.01
C ASP A 80 -5.58 4.06 5.60
N GLY A 81 -6.39 3.40 4.80
CA GLY A 81 -6.71 3.76 3.43
C GLY A 81 -7.74 4.89 3.34
N ILE A 82 -8.39 5.24 4.46
CA ILE A 82 -9.35 6.34 4.53
C ILE A 82 -8.70 7.51 5.29
N LEU A 83 -8.52 8.62 4.59
CA LEU A 83 -8.02 9.87 5.16
C LEU A 83 -9.20 10.77 5.50
N LYS A 84 -9.07 11.55 6.57
CA LYS A 84 -10.06 12.57 6.92
C LYS A 84 -9.91 13.77 6.00
N LYS A 85 -11.02 14.26 5.44
CA LYS A 85 -11.05 15.50 4.63
C LYS A 85 -10.39 16.67 5.37
N ASP A 86 -9.60 17.45 4.63
CA ASP A 86 -8.90 18.66 5.10
C ASP A 86 -7.93 18.42 6.28
N SER A 87 -7.59 17.16 6.57
CA SER A 87 -6.66 16.82 7.64
C SER A 87 -5.22 16.82 7.15
N VAL A 88 -4.30 17.27 8.01
CA VAL A 88 -2.87 17.13 7.78
C VAL A 88 -2.45 15.71 8.14
N VAL A 89 -1.94 14.97 7.16
CA VAL A 89 -1.56 13.56 7.32
C VAL A 89 -0.08 13.35 6.98
N PRO A 90 0.68 12.62 7.83
CA PRO A 90 2.05 12.24 7.51
C PRO A 90 2.06 11.02 6.59
N ILE A 91 2.65 11.19 5.41
CA ILE A 91 3.00 10.10 4.50
C ILE A 91 4.43 9.66 4.78
N HIS A 92 4.60 8.36 5.06
CA HIS A 92 5.88 7.71 5.26
C HIS A 92 5.87 6.32 4.63
N CYS A 93 6.66 6.16 3.56
CA CYS A 93 6.74 4.92 2.79
C CYS A 93 8.19 4.60 2.39
N VAL A 94 8.47 3.32 2.18
CA VAL A 94 9.68 2.85 1.50
C VAL A 94 9.33 2.54 0.04
N ILE A 95 10.05 3.17 -0.88
CA ILE A 95 9.89 3.08 -2.34
C ILE A 95 11.30 2.89 -2.95
N PRO A 96 11.87 1.67 -2.92
CA PRO A 96 13.26 1.44 -3.29
C PRO A 96 13.55 1.70 -4.77
N GLY A 97 14.63 2.43 -5.06
CA GLY A 97 15.18 2.58 -6.41
C GLY A 97 14.35 3.46 -7.34
N ALA A 98 13.40 4.23 -6.79
CA ALA A 98 12.74 5.29 -7.55
C ALA A 98 13.71 6.46 -7.73
N SER A 99 13.72 7.04 -8.93
CA SER A 99 14.48 8.24 -9.25
C SER A 99 13.74 9.51 -8.84
N ASP A 100 12.41 9.45 -8.78
CA ASP A 100 11.55 10.53 -8.29
C ASP A 100 10.25 9.94 -7.72
N VAL A 101 9.65 10.63 -6.75
CA VAL A 101 8.40 10.24 -6.12
C VAL A 101 7.54 11.48 -5.95
N ASN A 102 6.33 11.42 -6.48
CA ASN A 102 5.38 12.51 -6.44
C ASN A 102 4.02 12.05 -5.92
N LEU A 103 3.19 13.01 -5.52
CA LEU A 103 1.86 12.75 -5.03
C LEU A 103 0.85 13.61 -5.78
N THR A 104 -0.36 13.08 -5.94
CA THR A 104 -1.52 13.90 -6.28
C THR A 104 -2.48 13.96 -5.10
N VAL A 105 -3.15 15.10 -4.98
CA VAL A 105 -4.32 15.30 -4.11
C VAL A 105 -5.45 15.79 -5.01
N ASP A 106 -6.56 15.07 -5.07
CA ASP A 106 -7.69 15.36 -5.97
C ASP A 106 -7.25 15.58 -7.43
N SER A 107 -6.33 14.73 -7.90
CA SER A 107 -5.70 14.80 -9.23
C SER A 107 -4.78 16.01 -9.49
N GLN A 108 -4.50 16.83 -8.48
CA GLN A 108 -3.52 17.92 -8.59
C GLN A 108 -2.16 17.43 -8.11
N TRP A 109 -1.13 17.60 -8.94
CA TRP A 109 0.24 17.26 -8.58
C TRP A 109 0.77 18.21 -7.50
N LEU A 110 1.36 17.62 -6.46
CA LEU A 110 2.17 18.36 -5.49
C LEU A 110 3.62 18.40 -5.98
N GLU A 111 4.35 19.43 -5.56
CA GLU A 111 5.79 19.54 -5.83
C GLU A 111 6.53 18.32 -5.25
N SER A 112 7.58 17.85 -5.95
CA SER A 112 8.40 16.74 -5.46
C SER A 112 9.18 17.19 -4.23
N GLU A 113 8.87 16.58 -3.10
CA GLU A 113 9.45 16.93 -1.80
C GLU A 113 9.44 15.70 -0.88
N GLY A 114 10.44 15.62 0.00
CA GLY A 114 10.47 14.65 1.10
C GLY A 114 10.86 13.24 0.69
N TYR A 115 11.26 13.03 -0.57
CA TYR A 115 11.83 11.77 -1.02
C TYR A 115 13.36 11.80 -0.99
N THR A 116 13.95 10.79 -0.34
CA THR A 116 15.38 10.49 -0.36
C THR A 116 15.50 8.99 -0.36
N ASP A 117 15.97 8.41 -1.47
CA ASP A 117 15.96 6.96 -1.69
C ASP A 117 16.47 6.19 -0.46
N PRO A 118 15.74 5.18 0.04
CA PRO A 118 14.48 4.63 -0.50
C PRO A 118 13.22 5.19 0.15
N THR A 119 13.29 6.31 0.86
CA THR A 119 12.23 6.75 1.79
C THR A 119 11.53 8.01 1.31
N LEU A 120 10.20 7.96 1.27
CA LEU A 120 9.34 9.15 1.20
C LEU A 120 8.87 9.50 2.61
N ARG A 121 9.08 10.74 3.06
CA ARG A 121 8.55 11.32 4.29
C ARG A 121 8.07 12.74 4.01
N ARG A 122 6.76 12.97 4.10
CA ARG A 122 6.17 14.31 3.89
C ARG A 122 4.84 14.43 4.59
N GLN A 123 4.48 15.65 5.00
CA GLN A 123 3.10 15.97 5.41
C GLN A 123 2.32 16.54 4.22
N ILE A 124 1.08 16.09 4.06
CA ILE A 124 0.15 16.67 3.08
C ILE A 124 -1.15 17.07 3.78
N THR A 125 -1.90 17.98 3.15
CA THR A 125 -3.30 18.20 3.50
C THR A 125 -4.14 17.31 2.58
N ALA A 126 -4.94 16.41 3.14
CA ALA A 126 -5.85 15.59 2.37
C ALA A 126 -6.94 16.47 1.74
N GLY A 127 -7.23 16.23 0.45
CA GLY A 127 -8.26 16.95 -0.29
C GLY A 127 -9.66 16.45 0.04
N SER A 128 -10.46 16.21 -0.98
CA SER A 128 -11.87 15.82 -0.87
C SER A 128 -12.21 14.47 -1.50
N LYS A 129 -11.33 13.91 -2.33
CA LYS A 129 -11.56 12.67 -3.09
C LYS A 129 -10.52 11.62 -2.79
N ASP A 130 -9.27 11.90 -3.16
CA ASP A 130 -8.20 10.91 -3.05
C ASP A 130 -6.80 11.53 -2.96
N VAL A 131 -5.88 10.71 -2.48
CA VAL A 131 -4.44 10.96 -2.49
C VAL A 131 -3.77 9.78 -3.16
N THR A 132 -2.95 10.03 -4.18
CA THR A 132 -2.23 8.95 -4.87
C THR A 132 -0.73 9.21 -4.86
N ILE A 133 0.05 8.20 -4.45
CA ILE A 133 1.51 8.20 -4.48
C ILE A 133 1.96 7.57 -5.78
N TYR A 134 2.87 8.24 -6.47
CA TYR A 134 3.48 7.82 -7.72
C TYR A 134 4.99 7.75 -7.60
N ALA A 135 5.62 6.88 -8.38
CA ALA A 135 7.07 6.82 -8.50
C ALA A 135 7.51 6.74 -9.95
N LYS A 136 8.67 7.33 -10.22
CA LYS A 136 9.40 7.26 -11.46
C LYS A 136 10.61 6.35 -11.24
N TYR A 137 10.87 5.44 -12.18
CA TYR A 137 11.98 4.50 -12.08
C TYR A 137 12.90 4.62 -13.30
N GLY A 138 14.21 4.69 -13.05
CA GLY A 138 15.23 4.80 -14.09
C GLY A 138 15.05 6.03 -14.97
N GLN A 139 15.24 5.84 -16.29
CA GLN A 139 15.15 6.88 -17.33
C GLN A 139 13.74 7.03 -17.93
N LYS A 140 12.72 6.32 -17.40
CA LYS A 140 11.35 6.45 -17.90
C LYS A 140 10.85 7.88 -17.75
N GLN A 141 10.01 8.36 -18.66
CA GLN A 141 9.38 9.69 -18.52
C GLN A 141 8.06 9.67 -17.75
N THR A 142 7.47 8.48 -17.58
CA THR A 142 6.15 8.31 -16.96
C THR A 142 6.24 7.93 -15.49
N TYR A 143 5.21 8.31 -14.75
CA TYR A 143 4.98 7.90 -13.38
C TYR A 143 4.13 6.63 -13.31
N ASP A 144 4.53 5.72 -12.43
CA ASP A 144 3.76 4.55 -12.07
C ASP A 144 3.02 4.82 -10.75
N GLY A 145 1.70 4.60 -10.71
CA GLY A 145 0.93 4.67 -9.47
C GLY A 145 1.37 3.56 -8.51
N LEU A 146 1.47 3.87 -7.22
CA LEU A 146 1.89 2.93 -6.18
C LEU A 146 0.81 2.67 -5.15
N VAL A 147 0.29 3.74 -4.54
CA VAL A 147 -0.65 3.68 -3.43
C VAL A 147 -1.73 4.73 -3.64
N LYS A 148 -3.00 4.37 -3.44
CA LYS A 148 -4.13 5.30 -3.47
C LYS A 148 -4.94 5.21 -2.18
N TYR A 149 -5.11 6.36 -1.54
CA TYR A 149 -5.97 6.57 -0.39
C TYR A 149 -7.28 7.22 -0.84
N THR A 150 -8.37 6.88 -0.18
CA THR A 150 -9.66 7.57 -0.33
C THR A 150 -9.83 8.59 0.76
N VAL A 151 -10.50 9.70 0.47
CA VAL A 151 -10.81 10.73 1.47
C VAL A 151 -12.30 10.68 1.83
N GLN A 152 -12.62 10.83 3.13
CA GLN A 152 -13.98 10.92 3.67
C GLN A 152 -14.12 12.04 4.70
#